data_AF-A0A9Q0WFQ3-F1
#
_entry.id   AF-A0A9Q0WFQ3-F1
#
_cell.length_a   1.000
_cell.length_b   1.000
_cell.length_c   1.000
_cell.angle_alpha   90.00
_cell.angle_beta   90.00
_cell.angle_gamma   90.00
#
_symmetry.space_group_name_H-M   'P 1'
#
loop_
_entity.id
_entity.type
_entity.pdbx_description
1 polymer ?
#
loop_
_entity_poly.entity_id
_entity_poly.type
_entity_poly.pdbx_seq_one_letter_code
_entity_poly.pdbx_strand_id
1 'polypeptide(L)'
;MEHLTKMDSSFLTLTFRQSILMSLLQHTTIPVVGEKIPNLYEEGKVCLSLLNTWTGRGNEAWHSSSSILQVLVSLQGLVLNSRPYFNEAGYDKQIRTAEGEKKSLSYNENTFLLNCKTMMYLMRKPPKDFEDLVKEHFRRRGYYILKACDAYMQGNLIGSLARDASVSSKESSSLTSVGFKLMLAKIVPKLYLALNEVGADCHEFKHLLQS
;
A
#
# COMPACT_ATOMS: atom_id res chain seq x y z
N MET A 1 -12.37 19.21 9.40
CA MET A 1 -11.71 17.97 9.85
C MET A 1 -12.20 17.62 11.27
N GLU A 2 -13.53 17.54 11.45
CA GLU A 2 -14.18 17.30 12.76
C GLU A 2 -14.48 15.81 13.02
N HIS A 3 -14.14 14.91 12.09
CA HIS A 3 -14.45 13.49 12.22
C HIS A 3 -13.40 12.68 13.02
N LEU A 4 -12.35 13.30 13.55
CA LEU A 4 -11.25 12.61 14.23
C LEU A 4 -11.32 12.61 15.77
N THR A 5 -12.32 13.23 16.39
CA THR A 5 -12.44 13.31 17.86
C THR A 5 -13.21 12.16 18.51
N LYS A 6 -13.56 11.09 17.77
CA LYS A 6 -14.21 9.89 18.33
C LYS A 6 -13.63 8.59 17.77
N MET A 7 -12.33 8.35 17.94
CA MET A 7 -11.84 6.97 18.01
C MET A 7 -11.94 6.50 19.45
N ASP A 8 -13.11 5.93 19.78
CA ASP A 8 -13.34 5.24 21.05
C ASP A 8 -12.45 3.99 21.15
N SER A 9 -12.11 3.59 22.37
CA SER A 9 -11.36 2.36 22.69
C SER A 9 -11.99 1.09 22.10
N SER A 10 -13.30 1.11 21.84
CA SER A 10 -14.06 0.07 21.14
C SER A 10 -13.70 -0.05 19.65
N PHE A 11 -13.35 1.07 18.98
CA PHE A 11 -12.86 1.13 17.60
C PHE A 11 -11.46 0.51 17.47
N LEU A 12 -10.64 0.63 18.51
CA LEU A 12 -9.33 0.00 18.61
C LEU A 12 -9.42 -1.53 18.75
N THR A 13 -10.49 -2.11 19.31
CA THR A 13 -10.61 -3.58 19.40
C THR A 13 -11.11 -4.26 18.12
N LEU A 14 -12.01 -3.62 17.38
CA LEU A 14 -12.58 -4.19 16.14
C LEU A 14 -11.61 -4.02 14.96
N THR A 15 -10.96 -2.86 14.85
CA THR A 15 -10.02 -2.54 13.76
C THR A 15 -8.67 -3.26 13.93
N PHE A 16 -8.28 -3.64 15.15
CA PHE A 16 -6.96 -4.21 15.43
C PHE A 16 -6.86 -5.71 15.14
N ARG A 17 -7.97 -6.46 15.19
CA ARG A 17 -8.02 -7.84 14.66
C ARG A 17 -8.28 -7.90 13.16
N GLN A 18 -8.81 -6.84 12.57
CA GLN A 18 -9.12 -6.78 11.15
C GLN A 18 -8.03 -6.10 10.31
N SER A 19 -7.16 -5.26 10.86
CA SER A 19 -6.17 -4.50 10.07
C SER A 19 -4.88 -5.28 9.77
N ILE A 20 -4.40 -6.13 10.68
CA ILE A 20 -3.09 -6.79 10.55
C ILE A 20 -3.06 -7.75 9.35
N LEU A 21 -4.16 -8.43 9.03
CA LEU A 21 -4.21 -9.37 7.92
C LEU A 21 -4.57 -8.72 6.57
N MET A 22 -5.14 -7.51 6.56
CA MET A 22 -5.41 -6.75 5.32
C MET A 22 -4.23 -5.89 4.89
N SER A 23 -3.54 -5.30 5.85
CA SER A 23 -2.41 -4.43 5.56
C SER A 23 -1.24 -5.21 4.94
N LEU A 24 -1.06 -6.49 5.29
CA LEU A 24 0.02 -7.31 4.73
C LEU A 24 -0.22 -7.79 3.27
N LEU A 25 -1.41 -7.57 2.67
CA LEU A 25 -1.66 -7.87 1.24
C LEU A 25 -1.70 -6.63 0.37
N GLN A 26 -2.18 -5.52 0.94
CA GLN A 26 -2.34 -4.28 0.18
C GLN A 26 -1.19 -3.28 0.41
N HIS A 27 -0.32 -3.48 1.40
CA HIS A 27 0.69 -2.50 1.77
C HIS A 27 2.07 -3.12 2.05
N THR A 28 2.78 -3.50 0.99
CA THR A 28 4.23 -3.26 0.95
C THR A 28 4.50 -2.04 0.08
N THR A 29 3.96 -0.88 0.48
CA THR A 29 4.62 0.38 0.13
C THR A 29 5.79 0.53 1.07
N ILE A 30 6.88 -0.16 0.72
CA ILE A 30 8.18 0.16 1.27
C ILE A 30 8.73 1.22 0.32
N PRO A 31 9.10 2.41 0.82
CA PRO A 31 9.57 3.49 -0.05
C PRO A 31 10.74 2.99 -0.89
N VAL A 32 10.64 3.15 -2.20
CA VAL A 32 11.84 3.17 -3.03
C VAL A 32 12.49 4.51 -2.79
N VAL A 33 13.81 4.46 -2.60
CA VAL A 33 14.69 5.63 -2.68
C VAL A 33 14.31 6.46 -3.91
N GLY A 34 13.80 7.68 -3.70
CA GLY A 34 13.59 8.69 -4.75
C GLY A 34 12.16 8.96 -5.24
N GLU A 35 11.10 8.47 -4.58
CA GLU A 35 9.73 8.94 -4.87
C GLU A 35 9.05 9.59 -3.65
N LYS A 36 8.44 10.75 -3.88
CA LYS A 36 7.67 11.49 -2.86
C LYS A 36 6.34 10.79 -2.57
N ILE A 37 6.21 10.28 -1.35
CA ILE A 37 4.93 9.82 -0.80
C ILE A 37 4.35 10.96 0.04
N PRO A 38 3.07 11.34 -0.10
CA PRO A 38 2.45 12.28 0.82
C PRO A 38 2.61 11.79 2.27
N ASN A 39 3.24 12.63 3.10
CA ASN A 39 3.69 12.33 4.46
C ASN A 39 4.92 11.40 4.61
N LEU A 40 5.63 11.05 3.53
CA LEU A 40 6.92 10.35 3.55
C LEU A 40 7.85 10.84 2.43
N TYR A 41 8.86 11.62 2.81
CA TYR A 41 9.73 12.35 1.90
C TYR A 41 10.92 11.50 1.45
N GLU A 42 11.60 11.92 0.38
CA GLU A 42 12.72 11.19 -0.23
C GLU A 42 13.89 10.98 0.74
N GLU A 43 14.12 11.93 1.65
CA GLU A 43 15.11 11.83 2.72
C GLU A 43 14.70 10.90 3.88
N GLY A 44 13.54 10.23 3.78
CA GLY A 44 13.00 9.36 4.80
C GLY A 44 12.23 10.08 5.92
N LYS A 45 11.99 11.39 5.78
CA LYS A 45 11.20 12.15 6.76
C LYS A 45 9.73 11.73 6.68
N VAL A 46 9.17 11.28 7.79
CA VAL A 46 7.73 11.01 7.94
C VAL A 46 7.05 12.24 8.53
N CYS A 47 5.96 12.73 7.93
CA CYS A 47 5.13 13.81 8.48
C CYS A 47 3.97 13.24 9.30
N LEU A 48 4.10 13.30 10.62
CA LEU A 48 3.08 12.93 11.59
C LEU A 48 3.10 13.96 12.72
N SER A 49 1.92 14.41 13.15
CA SER A 49 1.78 15.25 14.34
C SER A 49 2.35 14.57 15.59
N LEU A 50 2.15 13.25 15.71
CA LEU A 50 2.73 12.42 16.77
C LEU A 50 4.25 12.34 16.75
N LEU A 51 4.90 12.67 15.64
CA LEU A 51 6.36 12.74 15.54
C LEU A 51 6.87 14.18 15.59
N ASN A 52 5.99 15.15 15.84
CA ASN A 52 6.27 16.59 15.78
C ASN A 52 6.84 17.07 14.44
N THR A 53 6.61 16.31 13.36
CA THR A 53 7.06 16.64 12.00
C THR A 53 5.96 17.23 11.13
N TRP A 54 4.74 17.34 11.68
CA TRP A 54 3.58 17.99 11.08
C TRP A 54 2.79 18.77 12.14
N THR A 55 1.96 19.73 11.71
CA THR A 55 1.12 20.48 12.64
C THR A 55 0.04 19.59 13.24
N GLY A 56 -0.07 19.59 14.57
CA GLY A 56 -1.11 18.91 15.32
C GLY A 56 -1.61 19.79 16.47
N ARG A 57 -2.82 19.53 16.97
CA ARG A 57 -3.43 20.24 18.09
C ARG A 57 -3.65 19.32 19.29
N GLY A 58 -3.33 19.83 20.49
CA GLY A 58 -3.60 19.14 21.75
C GLY A 58 -2.98 17.74 21.79
N ASN A 59 -3.83 16.71 21.91
CA ASN A 59 -3.42 15.31 22.07
C ASN A 59 -2.90 14.65 20.77
N GLU A 60 -2.84 15.40 19.66
CA GLU A 60 -2.27 14.91 18.40
C GLU A 60 -0.72 14.93 18.38
N ALA A 61 -0.10 15.69 19.29
CA ALA A 61 1.36 15.77 19.44
C ALA A 61 1.87 14.70 20.43
N TRP A 62 3.15 14.34 20.30
CA TRP A 62 3.77 13.37 21.22
C TRP A 62 3.66 13.82 22.68
N HIS A 63 3.26 12.91 23.56
CA HIS A 63 3.23 13.11 25.01
C HIS A 63 3.76 11.87 25.75
N SER A 64 3.92 11.96 27.07
CA SER A 64 4.55 10.90 27.88
C SER A 64 3.83 9.56 27.87
N SER A 65 2.51 9.55 27.65
CA SER A 65 1.71 8.34 27.45
C SER A 65 1.58 7.89 25.99
N SER A 66 2.29 8.54 25.05
CA SER A 66 2.35 8.08 23.66
C SER A 66 3.17 6.79 23.55
N SER A 67 2.86 5.97 22.54
CA SER A 67 3.51 4.68 22.31
C SER A 67 3.95 4.49 20.86
N ILE A 68 4.95 3.63 20.66
CA ILE A 68 5.37 3.18 19.33
C ILE A 68 4.19 2.56 18.57
N LEU A 69 3.30 1.85 19.27
CA LEU A 69 2.10 1.29 18.66
C LEU A 69 1.21 2.37 18.04
N GLN A 70 1.00 3.50 18.72
CA GLN A 70 0.23 4.62 18.17
C GLN A 70 0.88 5.18 16.91
N VAL A 71 2.21 5.32 16.89
CA VAL A 71 2.93 5.74 15.68
C VAL A 71 2.70 4.76 14.52
N LEU A 72 2.81 3.46 14.77
CA LEU A 72 2.60 2.42 13.75
C LEU A 72 1.15 2.41 13.23
N VAL A 73 0.16 2.58 14.11
CA VAL A 73 -1.26 2.66 13.73
C VAL A 73 -1.56 3.94 12.96
N SER A 74 -0.98 5.07 13.35
CA SER A 74 -1.12 6.34 12.63
C SER A 74 -0.49 6.27 11.24
N LEU A 75 0.67 5.62 11.09
CA LEU A 75 1.26 5.35 9.78
C LEU A 75 0.31 4.54 8.88
N GLN A 76 -0.27 3.45 9.42
CA GLN A 76 -1.21 2.62 8.67
C GLN A 76 -2.47 3.38 8.26
N GLY A 77 -3.05 4.18 9.14
CA GLY A 77 -4.31 4.88 8.87
C GLY A 77 -4.16 6.15 8.04
N LEU A 78 -3.09 6.92 8.25
CA LEU A 78 -2.95 8.26 7.70
C LEU A 78 -2.03 8.32 6.47
N VAL A 79 -1.00 7.49 6.43
CA VAL A 79 -0.01 7.50 5.34
C VAL A 79 -0.32 6.42 4.32
N LEU A 80 -0.60 5.20 4.79
CA LEU A 80 -0.81 4.01 3.95
C LEU A 80 -2.30 3.76 3.67
N ASN A 81 -3.03 4.77 3.23
CA ASN A 81 -4.46 4.63 2.89
C ASN A 81 -4.70 4.34 1.40
N SER A 82 -5.97 4.13 0.99
CA SER A 82 -6.34 3.75 -0.38
C SER A 82 -6.28 4.90 -1.40
N ARG A 83 -6.19 6.16 -0.94
CA ARG A 83 -6.18 7.36 -1.77
C ARG A 83 -5.09 8.35 -1.29
N PRO A 84 -3.81 7.92 -1.26
CA PRO A 84 -2.71 8.69 -0.68
C PRO A 84 -2.47 10.03 -1.38
N TYR A 85 -2.86 10.16 -2.65
CA TYR A 85 -2.80 11.42 -3.41
C TYR A 85 -3.43 12.61 -2.66
N PHE A 86 -4.56 12.41 -1.97
CA PHE A 86 -5.27 13.50 -1.29
C PHE A 86 -4.71 13.82 0.10
N ASN A 87 -3.70 13.07 0.57
CA ASN A 87 -3.00 13.42 1.81
C ASN A 87 -2.11 14.66 1.63
N GLU A 88 -1.85 15.09 0.39
CA GLU A 88 -1.07 16.31 0.11
C GLU A 88 -1.86 17.56 0.50
N ALA A 89 -1.16 18.51 1.14
CA ALA A 89 -1.79 19.71 1.67
C ALA A 89 -2.45 20.53 0.56
N GLY A 90 -3.73 20.85 0.76
CA GLY A 90 -4.53 21.63 -0.19
C GLY A 90 -5.18 20.82 -1.31
N TYR A 91 -5.01 19.49 -1.33
CA TYR A 91 -5.66 18.63 -2.33
C TYR A 91 -7.08 18.22 -1.94
N ASP A 92 -7.55 18.57 -0.74
CA ASP A 92 -8.93 18.31 -0.27
C ASP A 92 -9.99 18.82 -1.24
N LYS A 93 -9.74 19.98 -1.86
CA LYS A 93 -10.65 20.60 -2.84
C LYS A 93 -10.75 19.83 -4.16
N GLN A 94 -9.81 18.92 -4.42
CA GLN A 94 -9.79 18.10 -5.63
C GLN A 94 -10.54 16.77 -5.45
N ILE A 95 -10.93 16.40 -4.22
CA ILE A 95 -11.72 15.20 -3.95
C ILE A 95 -13.04 15.27 -4.75
N ARG A 96 -13.43 14.17 -5.42
CA ARG A 96 -14.62 14.06 -6.28
C ARG A 96 -14.61 14.93 -7.53
N THR A 97 -13.53 15.64 -7.83
CA THR A 97 -13.34 16.29 -9.13
C THR A 97 -12.82 15.27 -10.13
N ALA A 98 -13.27 15.31 -11.38
CA ALA A 98 -12.80 14.37 -12.41
C ALA A 98 -11.26 14.39 -12.55
N GLU A 99 -10.66 15.57 -12.48
CA GLU A 99 -9.20 15.73 -12.53
C GLU A 99 -8.50 15.17 -11.30
N GLY A 100 -9.03 15.42 -10.09
CA GLY A 100 -8.48 14.87 -8.85
C GLY A 100 -8.56 13.34 -8.78
N GLU A 101 -9.68 12.75 -9.21
CA GLU A 101 -9.83 11.29 -9.30
C GLU A 101 -8.84 10.68 -10.30
N LYS A 102 -8.67 11.32 -11.47
CA LYS A 102 -7.69 10.89 -12.49
C LYS A 102 -6.26 10.93 -11.98
N LYS A 103 -5.87 12.00 -11.27
CA LYS A 103 -4.55 12.11 -10.64
C LYS A 103 -4.35 11.08 -9.53
N SER A 104 -5.36 10.84 -8.71
CA SER A 104 -5.31 9.80 -7.68
C SER A 104 -5.15 8.41 -8.26
N LEU A 105 -5.82 8.10 -9.37
CA LEU A 105 -5.67 6.82 -10.06
C LEU A 105 -4.24 6.64 -10.58
N SER A 106 -3.71 7.64 -11.30
CA SER A 106 -2.32 7.62 -11.81
C SER A 106 -1.30 7.48 -10.67
N TYR A 107 -1.53 8.15 -9.55
CA TYR A 107 -0.68 8.03 -8.36
C TYR A 107 -0.67 6.60 -7.81
N ASN A 108 -1.84 5.98 -7.66
CA ASN A 108 -1.96 4.59 -7.19
C ASN A 108 -1.27 3.62 -8.15
N GLU A 109 -1.43 3.81 -9.47
CA GLU A 109 -0.79 3.01 -10.51
C GLU A 109 0.74 3.04 -10.41
N ASN A 110 1.32 4.24 -10.33
CA ASN A 110 2.77 4.39 -10.19
C ASN A 110 3.27 3.79 -8.87
N THR A 111 2.57 4.05 -7.76
CA THR A 111 2.91 3.49 -6.45
C THR A 111 2.91 1.96 -6.48
N PHE A 112 1.94 1.33 -7.15
CA PHE A 112 1.89 -0.12 -7.25
C PHE A 112 3.05 -0.71 -8.05
N LEU A 113 3.43 -0.08 -9.18
CA LEU A 113 4.59 -0.50 -9.97
C LEU A 113 5.88 -0.37 -9.17
N LEU A 114 6.00 0.71 -8.39
CA LEU A 114 7.13 0.94 -7.51
C LEU A 114 7.20 -0.13 -6.41
N ASN A 115 6.07 -0.43 -5.76
CA ASN A 115 5.98 -1.47 -4.75
C ASN A 115 6.44 -2.83 -5.27
N CYS A 116 6.05 -3.21 -6.49
CA CYS A 116 6.53 -4.44 -7.12
C CYS A 116 8.07 -4.46 -7.22
N LYS A 117 8.69 -3.33 -7.58
CA LYS A 117 10.15 -3.21 -7.62
C LYS A 117 10.77 -3.30 -6.21
N THR A 118 10.16 -2.68 -5.20
CA THR A 118 10.66 -2.78 -3.82
C THR A 118 10.57 -4.19 -3.27
N MET A 119 9.46 -4.89 -3.52
CA MET A 119 9.29 -6.29 -3.09
C MET A 119 10.42 -7.15 -3.65
N MET A 120 10.73 -7.02 -4.96
CA MET A 120 11.86 -7.71 -5.58
C MET A 120 13.20 -7.32 -4.96
N TYR A 121 13.42 -6.03 -4.68
CA TYR A 121 14.64 -5.57 -4.03
C TYR A 121 14.81 -6.19 -2.63
N LEU A 122 13.75 -6.25 -1.83
CA LEU A 122 13.79 -6.79 -0.46
C LEU A 122 13.98 -8.30 -0.45
N MET A 123 13.34 -9.03 -1.38
CA MET A 123 13.60 -10.46 -1.52
C MET A 123 15.06 -10.74 -1.90
N ARG A 124 15.68 -9.87 -2.71
CA ARG A 124 17.08 -10.01 -3.13
C ARG A 124 18.08 -9.55 -2.06
N LYS A 125 17.77 -8.46 -1.36
CA LYS A 125 18.63 -7.81 -0.36
C LYS A 125 17.80 -7.43 0.86
N PRO A 126 17.41 -8.43 1.67
CA PRO A 126 16.70 -8.16 2.91
C PRO A 126 17.54 -7.28 3.86
N PRO A 127 16.91 -6.44 4.69
CA PRO A 127 17.61 -5.74 5.75
C PRO A 127 18.26 -6.73 6.72
N LYS A 128 19.43 -6.36 7.23
CA LYS A 128 20.16 -7.15 8.22
C LYS A 128 19.26 -7.41 9.43
N ASP A 129 19.24 -8.66 9.91
CA ASP A 129 18.46 -9.15 11.04
C ASP A 129 16.94 -9.27 10.75
N PHE A 130 16.52 -9.10 9.49
CA PHE A 130 15.12 -9.25 9.03
C PHE A 130 14.98 -10.28 7.89
N GLU A 131 16.02 -11.04 7.56
CA GLU A 131 16.07 -11.95 6.42
C GLU A 131 14.94 -12.98 6.45
N ASP A 132 14.80 -13.69 7.57
CA ASP A 132 13.77 -14.71 7.74
C ASP A 132 12.36 -14.11 7.73
N LEU A 133 12.20 -12.92 8.31
CA LEU A 133 10.91 -12.21 8.31
C LEU A 133 10.49 -11.85 6.89
N VAL A 134 11.40 -11.27 6.10
CA VAL A 134 11.15 -10.88 4.71
C VAL A 134 10.83 -12.11 3.86
N LYS A 135 11.63 -13.16 3.99
CA LYS A 135 11.42 -14.41 3.24
C LYS A 135 10.08 -15.04 3.57
N GLU A 136 9.76 -15.21 4.85
CA GLU A 136 8.49 -15.80 5.28
C GLU A 136 7.30 -14.95 4.88
N HIS A 137 7.42 -13.62 4.95
CA HIS A 137 6.38 -12.71 4.49
C HIS A 137 6.07 -12.94 3.00
N PHE A 138 7.07 -12.87 2.12
CA PHE A 138 6.83 -13.01 0.69
C PHE A 138 6.43 -14.43 0.29
N ARG A 139 6.91 -15.46 1.01
CA ARG A 139 6.45 -16.84 0.85
C ARG A 139 4.94 -16.98 1.08
N ARG A 140 4.43 -16.40 2.18
CA ARG A 140 2.99 -16.46 2.53
C ARG A 140 2.12 -15.54 1.67
N ARG A 141 2.67 -14.44 1.17
CA ARG A 141 1.91 -13.41 0.46
C ARG A 141 2.02 -13.47 -1.06
N GLY A 142 2.95 -14.25 -1.61
CA GLY A 142 3.20 -14.31 -3.05
C GLY A 142 1.97 -14.66 -3.88
N TYR A 143 1.15 -15.64 -3.44
CA TYR A 143 -0.11 -15.97 -4.10
C TYR A 143 -0.99 -14.74 -4.33
N TYR A 144 -1.21 -13.98 -3.26
CA TYR A 144 -2.10 -12.83 -3.27
C TYR A 144 -1.49 -11.61 -4.00
N ILE A 145 -0.17 -11.45 -3.96
CA ILE A 145 0.54 -10.43 -4.73
C ILE A 145 0.33 -10.70 -6.22
N LEU A 146 0.53 -11.94 -6.68
CA LEU A 146 0.31 -12.31 -8.07
C LEU A 146 -1.15 -12.22 -8.48
N LYS A 147 -2.08 -12.58 -7.58
CA LYS A 147 -3.52 -12.40 -7.79
C LYS A 147 -3.91 -10.93 -7.98
N ALA A 148 -3.29 -10.02 -7.22
CA ALA A 148 -3.46 -8.59 -7.41
C ALA A 148 -2.92 -8.12 -8.76
N CYS A 149 -1.70 -8.56 -9.13
CA CYS A 149 -1.13 -8.26 -10.44
C CYS A 149 -2.06 -8.71 -11.59
N ASP A 150 -2.53 -9.96 -11.55
CA ASP A 150 -3.43 -10.52 -12.56
C ASP A 150 -4.75 -9.72 -12.65
N ALA A 151 -5.40 -9.46 -11.51
CA ALA A 151 -6.61 -8.66 -11.47
C ALA A 151 -6.41 -7.24 -12.06
N TYR A 152 -5.29 -6.57 -11.73
CA TYR A 152 -5.03 -5.21 -12.19
C TYR A 152 -4.60 -5.16 -13.66
N MET A 153 -3.99 -6.23 -14.19
CA MET A 153 -3.76 -6.42 -15.62
C MET A 153 -5.07 -6.61 -16.39
N GLN A 154 -6.08 -7.21 -15.78
CA GLN A 154 -7.42 -7.35 -16.34
C GLN A 154 -8.27 -6.07 -16.27
N GLY A 155 -7.75 -4.99 -15.67
CA GLY A 155 -8.41 -3.69 -15.61
C GLY A 155 -9.01 -3.32 -14.25
N ASN A 156 -8.94 -4.22 -13.26
CA ASN A 156 -9.47 -3.93 -11.92
C ASN A 156 -8.65 -2.84 -11.23
N LEU A 157 -9.32 -1.98 -10.46
CA LEU A 157 -8.65 -0.91 -9.72
C LEU A 157 -7.71 -1.44 -8.64
N ILE A 158 -6.65 -0.68 -8.38
CA ILE A 158 -5.73 -0.96 -7.29
C ILE A 158 -6.47 -0.86 -5.96
N GLY A 159 -6.35 -1.90 -5.13
CA GLY A 159 -7.09 -2.02 -3.86
C GLY A 159 -8.51 -2.58 -3.98
N SER A 160 -8.98 -2.97 -5.16
CA SER A 160 -10.34 -3.52 -5.37
C SER A 160 -10.55 -4.96 -4.85
N LEU A 161 -9.47 -5.68 -4.57
CA LEU A 161 -9.55 -7.06 -4.07
C LEU A 161 -9.93 -7.09 -2.60
N ALA A 162 -10.86 -7.99 -2.26
CA ALA A 162 -11.27 -8.27 -0.90
C ALA A 162 -10.22 -9.11 -0.15
N ARG A 163 -10.54 -9.45 1.10
CA ARG A 163 -9.63 -10.11 2.05
C ARG A 163 -9.11 -11.46 1.59
N ASP A 164 -10.00 -12.20 0.96
CA ASP A 164 -9.81 -13.51 0.34
C ASP A 164 -9.29 -13.39 -1.11
N ALA A 165 -8.92 -12.17 -1.51
CA ALA A 165 -8.58 -11.79 -2.87
C ALA A 165 -9.68 -12.10 -3.90
N SER A 166 -10.94 -12.12 -3.49
CA SER A 166 -12.06 -12.06 -4.44
C SER A 166 -12.19 -10.65 -5.03
N VAL A 167 -12.67 -10.56 -6.27
CA VAL A 167 -12.97 -9.27 -6.91
C VAL A 167 -14.29 -8.76 -6.34
N SER A 168 -14.27 -7.56 -5.75
CA SER A 168 -15.49 -6.92 -5.28
C SER A 168 -16.35 -6.50 -6.49
N SER A 169 -17.59 -6.98 -6.55
CA SER A 169 -18.51 -6.82 -7.69
C SER A 169 -19.15 -5.42 -7.80
N LYS A 170 -18.48 -4.36 -7.34
CA LYS A 170 -19.03 -3.00 -7.31
C LYS A 170 -18.01 -1.97 -7.81
N GLU A 171 -18.05 -1.69 -9.11
CA GLU A 171 -18.45 -0.39 -9.68
C GLU A 171 -17.90 -0.17 -11.10
N SER A 172 -18.82 0.15 -12.00
CA SER A 172 -18.61 0.52 -13.39
C SER A 172 -18.19 1.99 -13.50
N SER A 173 -16.92 2.28 -13.79
CA SER A 173 -16.50 3.43 -14.63
C SER A 173 -15.00 3.65 -14.64
N SER A 174 -14.27 3.23 -13.61
CA SER A 174 -12.82 3.47 -13.51
C SER A 174 -12.05 2.16 -13.68
N LEU A 175 -11.25 2.09 -14.74
CA LEU A 175 -10.36 0.97 -15.07
C LEU A 175 -8.92 1.43 -14.98
N THR A 176 -8.00 0.50 -14.73
CA THR A 176 -6.57 0.82 -14.83
C THR A 176 -6.20 1.27 -16.24
N SER A 177 -5.24 2.20 -16.31
CA SER A 177 -4.76 2.77 -17.55
C SER A 177 -4.02 1.73 -18.40
N VAL A 178 -4.04 1.94 -19.73
CA VAL A 178 -3.30 1.07 -20.67
C VAL A 178 -1.79 1.15 -20.39
N GLY A 179 -1.28 2.34 -20.10
CA GLY A 179 0.14 2.55 -19.77
C GLY A 179 0.57 1.76 -18.54
N PHE A 180 -0.23 1.77 -17.48
CA PHE A 180 0.00 0.95 -16.30
C PHE A 180 0.03 -0.54 -16.62
N LYS A 181 -0.96 -1.05 -17.37
CA LYS A 181 -1.02 -2.47 -17.74
C LYS A 181 0.21 -2.93 -18.53
N LEU A 182 0.69 -2.10 -19.48
CA LEU A 182 1.92 -2.37 -20.23
C LEU A 182 3.18 -2.37 -19.35
N MET A 183 3.26 -1.47 -18.39
CA MET A 183 4.39 -1.44 -17.44
C MET A 183 4.36 -2.63 -16.49
N LEU A 184 3.17 -2.99 -16.01
CA LEU A 184 2.98 -4.12 -15.10
C LEU A 184 3.32 -5.43 -15.80
N ALA A 185 2.88 -5.64 -17.05
CA ALA A 185 3.24 -6.81 -17.86
C ALA A 185 4.76 -7.02 -17.97
N LYS A 186 5.55 -5.94 -18.02
CA LYS A 186 7.03 -6.01 -18.04
C LYS A 186 7.65 -6.37 -16.68
N ILE A 187 6.95 -6.11 -15.57
CA ILE A 187 7.45 -6.31 -14.21
C ILE A 187 7.05 -7.69 -13.68
N VAL A 188 5.81 -8.12 -13.93
CA VAL A 188 5.22 -9.32 -13.34
C VAL A 188 6.03 -10.60 -13.59
N PRO A 189 6.61 -10.87 -14.78
CA PRO A 189 7.43 -12.07 -14.98
C PRO A 189 8.63 -12.13 -14.01
N LYS A 190 9.27 -10.99 -13.73
CA LYS A 190 10.40 -10.93 -12.79
C LYS A 190 9.94 -11.09 -11.35
N LEU A 191 8.81 -10.48 -11.00
CA LEU A 191 8.21 -10.61 -9.67
C LEU A 191 7.77 -12.05 -9.40
N TYR A 192 7.18 -12.71 -10.39
CA TYR A 192 6.81 -14.13 -10.34
C TYR A 192 8.02 -14.99 -9.99
N LEU A 193 9.13 -14.82 -10.72
CA LEU A 193 10.35 -15.60 -10.49
C LEU A 193 10.89 -15.39 -9.08
N ALA A 194 10.98 -14.13 -8.62
CA ALA A 194 11.44 -13.82 -7.28
C ALA A 194 10.54 -14.42 -6.18
N LEU A 195 9.22 -14.38 -6.36
CA LEU A 195 8.26 -14.98 -5.43
C LEU A 195 8.36 -16.51 -5.40
N ASN A 196 8.55 -17.14 -6.56
CA ASN A 196 8.75 -18.57 -6.68
C ASN A 196 10.07 -19.02 -6.01
N GLU A 197 11.15 -18.24 -6.16
CA GLU A 197 12.44 -18.49 -5.51
C GLU A 197 12.37 -18.44 -3.97
N VAL A 198 11.55 -17.56 -3.40
CA VAL A 198 11.32 -17.52 -1.93
C VAL A 198 10.33 -18.59 -1.45
N GLY A 199 9.82 -19.42 -2.36
CA GLY A 199 8.95 -20.57 -2.07
C GLY A 199 7.47 -20.25 -1.97
N ALA A 200 7.01 -19.14 -2.56
CA ALA A 200 5.58 -18.86 -2.64
C ALA A 200 4.87 -19.81 -3.60
N ASP A 201 3.59 -20.10 -3.34
CA ASP A 201 2.75 -20.85 -4.29
C ASP A 201 2.33 -19.95 -5.45
N CYS A 202 2.91 -20.20 -6.62
CA CYS A 202 2.73 -19.41 -7.82
C CYS A 202 2.14 -20.23 -8.99
N HIS A 203 1.68 -21.46 -8.76
CA HIS A 203 1.34 -22.38 -9.85
C HIS A 203 0.19 -21.90 -10.74
N GLU A 204 -0.83 -21.25 -10.16
CA GLU A 204 -1.99 -20.72 -10.89
C GLU A 204 -1.62 -19.55 -11.83
N PHE A 205 -0.52 -18.87 -11.56
CA PHE A 205 -0.14 -17.63 -12.24
C PHE A 205 0.93 -17.81 -13.32
N LYS A 206 1.20 -19.04 -13.77
CA LYS A 206 2.18 -19.33 -14.84
C LYS A 206 1.90 -18.56 -16.14
N HIS A 207 0.63 -18.28 -16.42
CA HIS A 207 0.22 -17.50 -17.60
C HIS A 207 0.81 -16.08 -17.61
N LEU A 208 1.12 -15.52 -16.44
CA LEU A 208 1.74 -14.20 -16.31
C LEU A 208 3.20 -14.14 -16.80
N LEU A 209 3.85 -15.29 -17.06
CA LEU A 209 5.19 -15.34 -17.65
C LEU A 209 5.21 -15.04 -19.16
N GLN A 210 4.04 -15.10 -19.82
CA GLN A 210 3.91 -14.98 -21.28
C GLN A 210 3.24 -13.65 -21.69
N SER A 211 2.97 -12.76 -20.73
CA SER A 211 2.22 -11.50 -20.91
C SER A 211 3.08 -10.33 -21.39
#